data_AF-A0A378WMN6-F1
#
_entry.id   AF-A0A378WMN6-F1
#
_cell.length_a   1.000
_cell.length_b   1.000
_cell.length_c   1.000
_cell.angle_alpha   90.00
_cell.angle_beta   90.00
_cell.angle_gamma   90.00
#
_symmetry.space_group_name_H-M   'P 1'
#
loop_
_entity.id
_entity.type
_entity.pdbx_description
1 polymer ?
#
loop_
_entity_poly.entity_id
_entity_poly.type
_entity_poly.pdbx_seq_one_letter_code
_entity_poly.pdbx_strand_id
1 'polypeptide(L)'
;MPSTASSIWYVDDPDPAAVLRSHPDPDPEAALALAKQLNPGHDVVPAASGSLKVWAGPDPGSIYIGCFPGVTVVCTVQAARSHPTRLPELLIRPLASEHTYLVSYDVPLGWGAFAHWERGEFRRAFSATRVNIVEDEGLPLVWERSYWAGDHPIRLRPGDYPDPQILPFDPPEFADAANEEWLGFRYRAGSSDDALHPDRIEVCGFSLYPAGQAPAPATRETSVTIPASKRWFGWLRGRDHVL
;
A
#
# COMPACT_ATOMS: atom_id res chain seq x y z
N MET A 1 10.59 7.90 0.72
CA MET A 1 9.19 8.13 1.09
C MET A 1 8.37 7.87 -0.16
N PRO A 2 7.29 7.09 -0.10
CA PRO A 2 6.44 6.84 -1.25
C PRO A 2 5.80 8.14 -1.75
N SER A 3 5.92 8.43 -3.05
CA SER A 3 5.33 9.61 -3.70
C SER A 3 3.82 9.47 -3.95
N THR A 4 3.31 8.26 -3.81
CA THR A 4 1.89 7.91 -3.92
C THR A 4 1.53 6.90 -2.84
N ALA A 5 0.32 6.96 -2.32
CA ALA A 5 -0.28 5.91 -1.52
C ALA A 5 -1.74 5.75 -1.92
N SER A 6 -2.25 4.53 -1.83
CA SER A 6 -3.62 4.18 -2.18
C SER A 6 -4.02 2.95 -1.37
N SER A 7 -4.44 3.19 -0.13
CA SER A 7 -4.62 2.16 0.89
C SER A 7 -6.01 2.19 1.52
N ILE A 8 -6.48 1.01 1.90
CA ILE A 8 -7.69 0.81 2.70
C ILE A 8 -7.27 -0.05 3.89
N TRP A 9 -7.64 0.38 5.09
CA TRP A 9 -7.34 -0.28 6.35
C TRP A 9 -8.63 -0.74 7.00
N TYR A 10 -8.68 -2.00 7.40
CA TYR A 10 -9.74 -2.58 8.21
C TYR A 10 -9.18 -2.81 9.62
N VAL A 11 -9.79 -2.19 10.61
CA VAL A 11 -9.25 -2.10 11.97
C VAL A 11 -10.32 -2.48 12.98
N ASP A 12 -9.99 -3.47 13.81
CA ASP A 12 -10.79 -3.98 14.93
C ASP A 12 -10.09 -3.78 16.28
N ASP A 13 -8.77 -3.56 16.27
CA ASP A 13 -7.97 -3.32 17.47
C ASP A 13 -7.94 -1.82 17.83
N PRO A 14 -8.09 -1.43 19.12
CA PRO A 14 -8.01 -0.03 19.54
C PRO A 14 -6.60 0.58 19.47
N ASP A 15 -5.53 -0.23 19.38
CA ASP A 15 -4.16 0.22 19.18
C ASP A 15 -3.53 -0.52 17.97
N PRO A 16 -3.93 -0.16 16.73
CA PRO A 16 -3.40 -0.78 15.53
C PRO A 16 -1.88 -0.61 15.39
N ALA A 17 -1.31 0.47 15.94
CA ALA A 17 0.12 0.69 15.90
C ALA A 17 0.88 -0.35 16.74
N ALA A 18 0.39 -0.70 17.92
CA ALA A 18 0.98 -1.76 18.75
C ALA A 18 0.91 -3.14 18.09
N VAL A 19 -0.21 -3.44 17.41
CA VAL A 19 -0.35 -4.67 16.62
C VAL A 19 0.73 -4.75 15.54
N LEU A 20 0.86 -3.70 14.72
CA LEU A 20 1.80 -3.66 13.60
C LEU A 20 3.26 -3.69 14.07
N ARG A 21 3.58 -3.12 15.24
CA ARG A 21 4.94 -3.25 15.84
C ARG A 21 5.24 -4.67 16.32
N SER A 22 4.22 -5.37 16.83
CA SER A 22 4.39 -6.70 17.45
C SER A 22 4.34 -7.84 16.43
N HIS A 23 3.71 -7.62 15.28
CA HIS A 23 3.50 -8.60 14.23
C HIS A 23 4.01 -8.05 12.88
N PRO A 24 5.32 -8.10 12.62
CA PRO A 24 5.88 -7.52 11.40
C PRO A 24 5.49 -8.27 10.12
N ASP A 25 5.19 -9.57 10.24
CA ASP A 25 4.89 -10.45 9.12
C ASP A 25 3.37 -10.67 8.99
N PRO A 26 2.76 -10.37 7.81
CA PRO A 26 1.35 -10.64 7.57
C PRO A 26 1.09 -12.13 7.32
N ASP A 27 -0.16 -12.57 7.54
CA ASP A 27 -0.62 -13.90 7.15
C ASP A 27 -0.82 -13.99 5.60
N PRO A 28 0.01 -14.78 4.89
CA PRO A 28 -0.05 -14.86 3.43
C PRO A 28 -1.26 -15.63 2.91
N GLU A 29 -1.80 -16.59 3.68
CA GLU A 29 -2.98 -17.36 3.28
C GLU A 29 -4.24 -16.49 3.40
N ALA A 30 -4.37 -15.76 4.51
CA ALA A 30 -5.44 -14.78 4.70
C ALA A 30 -5.38 -13.68 3.64
N ALA A 31 -4.17 -13.16 3.34
CA ALA A 31 -3.97 -12.16 2.30
C ALA A 31 -4.41 -12.66 0.91
N LEU A 32 -4.04 -13.89 0.54
CA LEU A 32 -4.46 -14.49 -0.74
C LEU A 32 -5.97 -14.72 -0.80
N ALA A 33 -6.59 -15.16 0.30
CA ALA A 33 -8.03 -15.36 0.38
C ALA A 33 -8.78 -14.03 0.18
N LEU A 34 -8.34 -12.97 0.86
CA LEU A 34 -8.91 -11.64 0.71
C LEU A 34 -8.70 -11.08 -0.70
N ALA A 35 -7.52 -11.25 -1.29
CA ALA A 35 -7.24 -10.82 -2.65
C ALA A 35 -8.22 -11.45 -3.66
N LYS A 36 -8.52 -12.75 -3.51
CA LYS A 36 -9.53 -13.46 -4.33
C LYS A 36 -10.95 -12.95 -4.08
N GLN A 37 -11.32 -12.73 -2.81
CA GLN A 37 -12.64 -12.21 -2.44
C GLN A 37 -12.90 -10.83 -3.04
N LEU A 38 -11.90 -9.94 -3.01
CA LEU A 38 -12.01 -8.57 -3.52
C LEU A 38 -12.00 -8.50 -5.07
N ASN A 39 -11.54 -9.56 -5.74
CA ASN A 39 -11.37 -9.58 -7.20
C ASN A 39 -12.05 -10.80 -7.85
N PRO A 40 -13.38 -10.98 -7.70
CA PRO A 40 -14.08 -12.19 -8.16
C PRO A 40 -14.05 -12.41 -9.69
N GLY A 41 -13.74 -11.37 -10.47
CA GLY A 41 -13.59 -11.45 -11.93
C GLY A 41 -12.15 -11.66 -12.43
N HIS A 42 -11.19 -11.86 -11.52
CA HIS A 42 -9.77 -11.97 -11.86
C HIS A 42 -9.16 -13.26 -11.30
N ASP A 43 -8.20 -13.79 -12.05
CA ASP A 43 -7.25 -14.76 -11.53
C ASP A 43 -6.21 -14.01 -10.69
N VAL A 44 -6.08 -14.40 -9.43
CA VAL A 44 -5.13 -13.82 -8.47
C VAL A 44 -3.90 -14.71 -8.38
N VAL A 45 -2.74 -14.18 -8.78
CA VAL A 45 -1.46 -14.90 -8.81
C VAL A 45 -0.49 -14.24 -7.81
N PRO A 46 0.16 -15.00 -6.91
CA PRO A 46 1.19 -14.45 -6.03
C PRO A 46 2.30 -13.75 -6.81
N ALA A 47 2.73 -12.60 -6.31
CA ALA A 47 3.75 -11.74 -6.90
C ALA A 47 4.81 -11.33 -5.86
N ALA A 48 5.70 -10.42 -6.24
CA ALA A 48 6.70 -9.87 -5.33
C ALA A 48 6.01 -9.22 -4.12
N SER A 49 6.49 -9.54 -2.93
CA SER A 49 6.03 -9.00 -1.65
C SER A 49 7.10 -8.08 -1.06
N GLY A 50 6.74 -7.27 -0.07
CA GLY A 50 7.69 -6.37 0.58
C GLY A 50 6.97 -5.36 1.46
N SER A 51 7.66 -4.29 1.86
CA SER A 51 7.09 -3.30 2.77
C SER A 51 6.19 -2.25 2.10
N LEU A 52 5.28 -1.68 2.89
CA LEU A 52 4.40 -0.56 2.49
C LEU A 52 5.17 0.65 1.95
N LYS A 53 6.41 0.89 2.41
CA LYS A 53 7.27 1.97 1.88
C LYS A 53 7.43 1.91 0.36
N VAL A 54 7.40 0.71 -0.21
CA VAL A 54 7.52 0.48 -1.66
C VAL A 54 6.15 0.28 -2.30
N TRP A 55 5.27 -0.47 -1.64
CA TRP A 55 4.06 -1.02 -2.27
C TRP A 55 2.74 -0.29 -1.93
N ALA A 56 2.78 0.81 -1.16
CA ALA A 56 1.58 1.57 -0.79
C ALA A 56 0.87 2.22 -1.99
N GLY A 57 1.58 2.51 -3.08
CA GLY A 57 1.04 3.06 -4.32
C GLY A 57 1.18 2.06 -5.47
N PRO A 58 0.30 1.04 -5.58
CA PRO A 58 0.48 -0.04 -6.54
C PRO A 58 0.18 0.40 -7.98
N ASP A 59 0.83 -0.26 -8.93
CA ASP A 59 0.51 -0.16 -10.36
C ASP A 59 -0.83 -0.85 -10.69
N PRO A 60 -1.51 -0.45 -11.78
CA PRO A 60 -2.69 -1.15 -12.28
C PRO A 60 -2.42 -2.64 -12.50
N GLY A 61 -3.40 -3.48 -12.12
CA GLY A 61 -3.26 -4.93 -12.20
C GLY A 61 -2.48 -5.56 -11.04
N SER A 62 -2.14 -4.79 -10.01
CA SER A 62 -1.54 -5.32 -8.78
C SER A 62 -2.37 -4.94 -7.55
N ILE A 63 -2.35 -5.81 -6.54
CA ILE A 63 -2.92 -5.57 -5.21
C ILE A 63 -1.93 -6.08 -4.16
N TYR A 64 -1.76 -5.33 -3.08
CA TYR A 64 -0.90 -5.74 -1.97
C TYR A 64 -1.71 -5.77 -0.68
N ILE A 65 -1.58 -6.83 0.09
CA ILE A 65 -2.41 -7.05 1.28
C ILE A 65 -1.53 -7.48 2.45
N GLY A 66 -1.67 -6.80 3.58
CA GLY A 66 -1.09 -7.22 4.86
C GLY A 66 -2.20 -7.58 5.82
N CYS A 67 -2.30 -8.84 6.23
CA CYS A 67 -3.27 -9.32 7.21
C CYS A 67 -2.57 -9.56 8.54
N PHE A 68 -2.91 -8.77 9.56
CA PHE A 68 -2.39 -8.86 10.93
C PHE A 68 -3.55 -9.12 11.91
N PRO A 69 -3.28 -9.52 13.16
CA PRO A 69 -4.34 -9.70 14.15
C PRO A 69 -5.15 -8.41 14.37
N GLY A 70 -6.41 -8.37 13.92
CA GLY A 70 -7.30 -7.21 14.09
C GLY A 70 -6.96 -5.98 13.22
N VAL A 71 -5.96 -6.07 12.33
CA VAL A 71 -5.57 -4.98 11.43
C VAL A 71 -5.27 -5.56 10.06
N THR A 72 -5.91 -5.06 9.01
CA THR A 72 -5.63 -5.49 7.63
C THR A 72 -5.48 -4.27 6.72
N VAL A 73 -4.43 -4.24 5.91
CA VAL A 73 -4.23 -3.22 4.87
C VAL A 73 -4.42 -3.83 3.49
N VAL A 74 -5.08 -3.10 2.60
CA VAL A 74 -5.20 -3.40 1.18
C VAL A 74 -4.74 -2.18 0.39
N CYS A 75 -3.63 -2.32 -0.34
CA CYS A 75 -3.16 -1.34 -1.31
C CYS A 75 -3.68 -1.71 -2.69
N THR A 76 -4.48 -0.83 -3.29
CA THR A 76 -5.12 -1.03 -4.59
C THR A 76 -5.32 0.31 -5.27
N VAL A 77 -5.19 0.37 -6.60
CA VAL A 77 -5.53 1.56 -7.40
C VAL A 77 -7.00 1.98 -7.24
N GLN A 78 -7.88 1.08 -6.79
CA GLN A 78 -9.29 1.38 -6.55
C GLN A 78 -9.52 2.34 -5.37
N ALA A 79 -8.53 2.51 -4.48
CA ALA A 79 -8.57 3.45 -3.37
C ALA A 79 -8.15 4.87 -3.79
N ALA A 80 -7.46 5.04 -4.92
CA ALA A 80 -7.07 6.33 -5.48
C ALA A 80 -8.26 6.99 -6.20
N ARG A 81 -9.30 7.34 -5.45
CA ARG A 81 -10.53 7.97 -5.96
C ARG A 81 -10.62 9.42 -5.53
N SER A 82 -10.98 10.28 -6.48
CA SER A 82 -11.26 11.69 -6.21
C SER A 82 -12.48 11.91 -5.31
N HIS A 83 -13.41 10.94 -5.27
CA HIS A 83 -14.57 10.92 -4.36
C HIS A 83 -14.52 9.63 -3.53
N PRO A 84 -13.83 9.62 -2.39
CA PRO A 84 -13.82 8.49 -1.46
C PRO A 84 -15.20 7.91 -1.12
N THR A 85 -16.27 8.72 -1.04
CA THR A 85 -17.64 8.22 -0.79
C THR A 85 -18.15 7.25 -1.86
N ARG A 86 -17.58 7.29 -3.07
CA ARG A 86 -17.90 6.38 -4.18
C ARG A 86 -17.03 5.12 -4.20
N LEU A 87 -16.39 4.78 -3.08
CA LEU A 87 -15.70 3.52 -2.93
C LEU A 87 -16.70 2.35 -3.08
N PRO A 88 -16.38 1.29 -3.85
CA PRO A 88 -17.25 0.13 -3.97
C PRO A 88 -17.54 -0.49 -2.60
N GLU A 89 -18.79 -0.89 -2.35
CA GLU A 89 -19.22 -1.49 -1.07
C GLU A 89 -18.38 -2.71 -0.68
N LEU A 90 -17.96 -3.52 -1.66
CA LEU A 90 -17.08 -4.68 -1.45
C LEU A 90 -15.74 -4.31 -0.79
N LEU A 91 -15.26 -3.08 -0.99
CA LEU A 91 -14.05 -2.54 -0.38
C LEU A 91 -14.32 -1.75 0.90
N ILE A 92 -15.58 -1.38 1.18
CA ILE A 92 -15.92 -0.69 2.44
C ILE A 92 -16.00 -1.70 3.59
N ARG A 93 -16.54 -2.90 3.35
CA ARG A 93 -16.75 -3.87 4.43
C ARG A 93 -16.57 -5.35 4.02
N PRO A 94 -15.38 -5.77 3.55
CA PRO A 94 -15.12 -7.18 3.25
C PRO A 94 -14.97 -8.08 4.49
N LEU A 95 -14.53 -7.52 5.63
CA LEU A 95 -14.17 -8.26 6.85
C LEU A 95 -15.08 -7.99 8.06
N ALA A 96 -16.20 -7.29 7.85
CA ALA A 96 -17.11 -6.85 8.92
C ALA A 96 -16.49 -5.99 10.03
N SER A 97 -15.31 -5.40 9.80
CA SER A 97 -14.54 -4.66 10.81
C SER A 97 -15.24 -3.43 11.40
N GLU A 98 -14.82 -3.06 12.61
CA GLU A 98 -15.31 -1.90 13.36
C GLU A 98 -14.98 -0.58 12.64
N HIS A 99 -13.78 -0.45 12.10
CA HIS A 99 -13.38 0.71 11.32
C HIS A 99 -12.82 0.34 9.94
N THR A 100 -13.22 1.10 8.94
CA THR A 100 -12.59 1.10 7.62
C THR A 100 -12.06 2.50 7.34
N TYR A 101 -10.76 2.62 7.08
CA TYR A 101 -10.11 3.86 6.72
C TYR A 101 -9.57 3.78 5.30
N LEU A 102 -9.81 4.80 4.48
CA LEU A 102 -9.15 4.99 3.20
C LEU A 102 -8.15 6.13 3.36
N VAL A 103 -6.94 5.93 2.87
CA VAL A 103 -5.93 6.99 2.74
C VAL A 103 -5.27 6.86 1.37
N SER A 104 -5.35 7.95 0.61
CA SER A 104 -4.79 8.03 -0.73
C SER A 104 -4.18 9.40 -1.00
N TYR A 105 -3.03 9.45 -1.66
CA TYR A 105 -2.43 10.70 -2.10
C TYR A 105 -1.54 10.49 -3.32
N ASP A 106 -1.33 11.59 -4.05
CA ASP A 106 -0.37 11.72 -5.14
C ASP A 106 0.37 13.06 -4.97
N VAL A 107 1.65 12.97 -4.59
CA VAL A 107 2.49 14.13 -4.28
C VAL A 107 2.77 14.98 -5.53
N PRO A 108 3.16 14.40 -6.68
CA PRO A 108 3.25 15.15 -7.94
C PRO A 108 1.99 15.94 -8.31
N LEU A 109 0.81 15.36 -8.10
CA LEU A 109 -0.48 16.02 -8.38
C LEU A 109 -0.90 17.02 -7.29
N GLY A 110 -0.25 17.01 -6.12
CA GLY A 110 -0.68 17.79 -4.97
C GLY A 110 -2.09 17.41 -4.49
N TRP A 111 -2.46 16.14 -4.68
CA TRP A 111 -3.77 15.60 -4.35
C TRP A 111 -3.70 14.66 -3.15
N GLY A 112 -4.64 14.78 -2.22
CA GLY A 112 -4.78 13.89 -1.08
C GLY A 112 -6.24 13.69 -0.73
N ALA A 113 -6.55 12.49 -0.24
CA ALA A 113 -7.88 12.09 0.16
C ALA A 113 -7.84 11.08 1.31
N PHE A 114 -8.87 11.12 2.14
CA PHE A 114 -9.12 10.13 3.17
C PHE A 114 -10.62 9.91 3.35
N ALA A 115 -10.99 8.77 3.90
CA ALA A 115 -12.34 8.53 4.37
C ALA A 115 -12.39 7.53 5.52
N HIS A 116 -13.46 7.60 6.30
CA HIS A 116 -13.71 6.76 7.45
C HIS A 116 -15.15 6.24 7.40
N TRP A 117 -15.27 4.93 7.56
CA TRP A 117 -16.51 4.24 7.85
C TRP A 117 -16.39 3.51 9.19
N GLU A 118 -17.48 3.46 9.94
CA GLU A 118 -17.57 2.69 11.16
C GLU A 118 -18.65 1.62 10.99
N ARG A 119 -18.28 0.34 11.13
CA ARG A 119 -19.14 -0.82 10.88
C ARG A 119 -19.84 -0.75 9.51
N GLY A 120 -19.15 -0.19 8.52
CA GLY A 120 -19.65 0.05 7.16
C GLY A 120 -20.50 1.31 6.97
N GLU A 121 -20.85 2.02 8.03
CA GLU A 121 -21.56 3.30 7.93
C GLU A 121 -20.59 4.45 7.69
N PHE A 122 -20.92 5.31 6.74
CA PHE A 122 -20.13 6.50 6.44
C PHE A 122 -20.05 7.46 7.64
N ARG A 123 -18.85 8.01 7.89
CA ARG A 123 -18.60 9.00 8.95
C ARG A 123 -17.99 10.30 8.42
N ARG A 124 -16.92 10.20 7.62
CA ARG A 124 -16.12 11.34 7.16
C ARG A 124 -15.43 11.02 5.84
N ALA A 125 -15.40 11.95 4.89
CA ALA A 125 -14.55 11.86 3.70
C ALA A 125 -14.06 13.24 3.26
N PHE A 126 -12.79 13.32 2.91
CA PHE A 126 -12.16 14.52 2.36
C PHE A 126 -11.33 14.14 1.13
N SER A 127 -11.32 15.00 0.12
CA SER A 127 -10.48 14.88 -1.07
C SER A 127 -10.25 16.26 -1.67
N ALA A 128 -9.00 16.62 -1.90
CA ALA A 128 -8.67 17.92 -2.47
C ALA A 128 -7.35 17.91 -3.24
N THR A 129 -7.25 18.84 -4.20
CA THR A 129 -5.96 19.39 -4.63
C THR A 129 -5.68 20.67 -3.84
N ARG A 130 -4.48 21.24 -3.98
CA ARG A 130 -4.09 22.46 -3.25
C ARG A 130 -5.03 23.66 -3.45
N VAL A 131 -5.80 23.70 -4.53
CA VAL A 131 -6.65 24.86 -4.87
C VAL A 131 -8.13 24.49 -5.04
N ASN A 132 -8.47 23.22 -4.87
CA ASN A 132 -9.83 22.74 -5.10
C ASN A 132 -10.17 21.57 -4.16
N ILE A 133 -11.16 21.78 -3.30
CA ILE A 133 -11.82 20.71 -2.56
C ILE A 133 -12.77 20.00 -3.52
N VAL A 134 -12.54 18.69 -3.70
CA VAL A 134 -13.36 17.82 -4.56
C VAL A 134 -14.47 17.17 -3.74
N GLU A 135 -14.17 16.76 -2.51
CA GLU A 135 -15.13 16.16 -1.58
C GLU A 135 -14.78 16.62 -0.15
N ASP A 136 -15.80 17.02 0.61
CA ASP A 136 -15.69 17.35 2.04
C ASP A 136 -17.03 17.03 2.70
N GLU A 137 -17.21 15.75 3.03
CA GLU A 137 -18.46 15.18 3.51
C GLU A 137 -18.29 14.65 4.95
N GLY A 138 -19.36 14.74 5.73
CA GLY A 138 -19.34 14.43 7.17
C GLY A 138 -18.77 15.55 8.04
N LEU A 139 -18.79 15.36 9.35
CA LEU A 139 -18.29 16.36 10.30
C LEU A 139 -16.77 16.24 10.47
N PRO A 140 -16.00 17.33 10.32
CA PRO A 140 -14.57 17.32 10.59
C PRO A 140 -14.24 16.81 12.01
N LEU A 141 -13.19 16.01 12.11
CA LEU A 141 -12.68 15.47 13.36
C LEU A 141 -11.79 16.49 14.08
N VAL A 142 -11.61 16.31 15.40
CA VAL A 142 -10.89 17.28 16.24
C VAL A 142 -9.45 17.51 15.80
N TRP A 143 -8.75 16.45 15.36
CA TRP A 143 -7.37 16.52 14.89
C TRP A 143 -7.21 17.39 13.63
N GLU A 144 -8.26 17.53 12.82
CA GLU A 144 -8.25 18.36 11.61
C GLU A 144 -8.11 19.86 11.93
N ARG A 145 -8.44 20.29 13.15
CA ARG A 145 -8.51 21.71 13.54
C ARG A 145 -7.25 22.50 13.19
N SER A 146 -6.07 21.95 13.48
CA SER A 146 -4.80 22.64 13.26
C SER A 146 -4.52 22.89 11.77
N TYR A 147 -4.97 21.98 10.90
CA TYR A 147 -4.90 22.13 9.45
C TYR A 147 -5.82 23.29 9.01
N TRP A 148 -7.08 23.27 9.42
CA TRP A 148 -8.04 24.33 9.09
C TRP A 148 -7.66 25.70 9.66
N ALA A 149 -6.95 25.75 10.79
CA ALA A 149 -6.43 26.98 11.38
C ALA A 149 -5.22 27.57 10.65
N GLY A 150 -4.60 26.83 9.72
CA GLY A 150 -3.41 27.26 8.99
C GLY A 150 -2.09 27.03 9.73
N ASP A 151 -2.08 26.16 10.74
CA ASP A 151 -0.86 25.82 11.49
C ASP A 151 0.09 24.92 10.66
N HIS A 152 -0.37 24.37 9.54
CA HIS A 152 0.38 23.51 8.62
C HIS A 152 0.47 24.11 7.21
N PRO A 153 1.10 25.30 7.04
CA PRO A 153 1.08 26.02 5.77
C PRO A 153 1.80 25.26 4.65
N ILE A 154 1.27 25.37 3.43
CA ILE A 154 1.93 24.84 2.24
C ILE A 154 3.31 25.48 2.08
N ARG A 155 4.32 24.63 1.87
CA ARG A 155 5.69 25.05 1.59
C ARG A 155 5.84 25.40 0.11
N LEU A 156 5.78 26.69 -0.20
CA LEU A 156 6.01 27.23 -1.54
C LEU A 156 7.52 27.37 -1.83
N ARG A 157 7.91 27.29 -3.10
CA ARG A 157 9.31 27.55 -3.47
C ARG A 157 9.58 29.05 -3.41
N PRO A 158 10.83 29.47 -3.15
CA PRO A 158 11.19 30.89 -3.21
C PRO A 158 10.82 31.48 -4.58
N GLY A 159 10.01 32.54 -4.57
CA GLY A 159 9.54 33.22 -5.78
C GLY A 159 8.18 32.78 -6.30
N ASP A 160 7.59 31.71 -5.74
CA ASP A 160 6.20 31.33 -6.03
C ASP A 160 5.24 32.30 -5.33
N TYR A 161 4.22 32.76 -6.05
CA TYR A 161 3.10 33.48 -5.47
C TYR A 161 1.99 32.47 -5.17
N PRO A 162 1.43 32.42 -3.94
CA PRO A 162 0.31 31.54 -3.64
C PRO A 162 -0.88 31.91 -4.52
N ASP A 163 -1.55 30.89 -5.06
CA ASP A 163 -2.89 31.07 -5.60
C ASP A 163 -3.80 31.60 -4.48
N PRO A 164 -4.63 32.64 -4.70
CA PRO A 164 -5.56 33.14 -3.68
C PRO A 164 -6.54 32.09 -3.15
N GLN A 165 -6.79 31.02 -3.92
CA GLN A 165 -7.66 29.90 -3.57
C GLN A 165 -6.91 28.73 -2.93
N ILE A 166 -5.60 28.89 -2.66
CA ILE A 166 -4.80 27.83 -2.08
C ILE A 166 -5.31 27.45 -0.68
N LEU A 167 -5.40 26.16 -0.42
CA LEU A 167 -5.74 25.63 0.89
C LEU A 167 -4.66 26.01 1.90
N PRO A 168 -5.03 26.13 3.20
CA PRO A 168 -4.08 26.46 4.25
C PRO A 168 -3.08 25.34 4.55
N PHE A 169 -3.17 24.19 3.87
CA PHE A 169 -2.33 23.00 4.04
C PHE A 169 -2.18 22.19 2.75
N ASP A 170 -1.14 21.34 2.69
CA ASP A 170 -0.89 20.43 1.56
C ASP A 170 -1.81 19.20 1.67
N PRO A 171 -2.73 18.94 0.72
CA PRO A 171 -3.66 17.82 0.83
C PRO A 171 -2.99 16.44 0.97
N PRO A 172 -1.87 16.14 0.28
CA PRO A 172 -1.11 14.93 0.55
C PRO A 172 -0.59 14.79 1.99
N GLU A 173 -0.20 15.90 2.64
CA GLU A 173 0.22 15.90 4.05
C GLU A 173 -0.98 15.69 4.98
N PHE A 174 -2.13 16.28 4.66
CA PHE A 174 -3.35 16.12 5.43
C PHE A 174 -3.89 14.68 5.39
N ALA A 175 -3.83 14.02 4.23
CA ALA A 175 -4.15 12.60 4.10
C ALA A 175 -3.20 11.71 4.91
N ASP A 176 -1.90 12.02 4.92
CA ASP A 176 -0.91 11.29 5.71
C ASP A 176 -1.09 11.50 7.23
N ALA A 177 -1.57 12.68 7.63
CA ALA A 177 -1.93 12.96 9.03
C ALA A 177 -3.17 12.20 9.49
N ALA A 178 -4.15 11.98 8.60
CA ALA A 178 -5.29 11.10 8.89
C ALA A 178 -4.81 9.67 9.20
N ASN A 179 -3.83 9.17 8.43
CA ASN A 179 -3.20 7.88 8.68
C ASN A 179 -2.52 7.82 10.05
N GLU A 180 -1.84 8.89 10.45
CA GLU A 180 -1.20 8.97 11.76
C GLU A 180 -2.22 8.94 12.90
N GLU A 181 -3.29 9.71 12.79
CA GLU A 181 -4.35 9.73 13.80
C GLU A 181 -4.96 8.34 13.98
N TRP A 182 -5.27 7.65 12.88
CA TRP A 182 -6.02 6.39 12.93
C TRP A 182 -5.15 5.16 13.17
N LEU A 183 -3.90 5.18 12.68
CA LEU A 183 -3.03 4.00 12.64
C LEU A 183 -1.69 4.21 13.36
N GLY A 184 -1.42 5.41 13.88
CA GLY A 184 -0.23 5.72 14.66
C GLY A 184 1.07 5.80 13.85
N PHE A 185 0.99 5.96 12.52
CA PHE A 185 2.16 6.19 11.67
C PHE A 185 1.86 7.04 10.44
N ARG A 186 2.91 7.60 9.83
CA ARG A 186 2.86 8.32 8.56
C ARG A 186 3.63 7.58 7.48
N TYR A 187 3.13 7.57 6.25
CA TYR A 187 3.88 7.11 5.09
C TYR A 187 5.06 8.02 4.75
N ARG A 188 4.94 9.33 5.04
CA ARG A 188 5.91 10.36 4.64
C ARG A 188 6.72 10.94 5.78
N ALA A 189 6.53 10.49 7.03
CA ALA A 189 7.36 10.97 8.15
C ALA A 189 8.81 10.50 8.04
N GLY A 190 9.70 11.26 8.68
CA GLY A 190 11.09 10.87 8.89
C GLY A 190 11.24 9.86 10.04
N SER A 191 12.42 9.26 10.13
CA SER A 191 12.77 8.25 11.14
C SER A 191 12.95 8.87 12.53
N SER A 192 11.97 8.73 13.42
CA SER A 192 12.24 8.66 14.86
C SER A 192 12.29 7.20 15.27
N ASP A 193 13.26 6.80 16.10
CA ASP A 193 13.55 5.39 16.40
C ASP A 193 12.36 4.61 16.98
N ASP A 194 11.46 5.28 17.71
CA ASP A 194 10.27 4.69 18.34
C ASP A 194 9.00 4.72 17.46
N ALA A 195 9.02 5.44 16.33
CA ALA A 195 7.84 5.52 15.47
C ALA A 195 7.69 4.24 14.63
N LEU A 196 6.45 3.76 14.51
CA LEU A 196 6.11 2.76 13.50
C LEU A 196 6.39 3.38 12.13
N HIS A 197 7.08 2.65 11.26
CA HIS A 197 7.54 3.17 9.98
C HIS A 197 7.09 2.21 8.86
N PRO A 198 6.68 2.72 7.68
CA PRO A 198 6.13 1.89 6.60
C PRO A 198 7.10 0.87 6.00
N ASP A 199 8.41 0.92 6.31
CA ASP A 199 9.35 -0.14 5.91
C ASP A 199 9.34 -1.36 6.82
N ARG A 200 8.68 -1.28 7.99
CA ARG A 200 8.51 -2.38 8.94
C ARG A 200 7.16 -3.07 8.82
N ILE A 201 6.29 -2.60 7.92
CA ILE A 201 4.97 -3.18 7.67
C ILE A 201 5.02 -3.90 6.34
N GLU A 202 5.11 -5.23 6.39
CA GLU A 202 5.16 -6.08 5.21
C GLU A 202 3.76 -6.32 4.60
N VAL A 203 3.72 -6.49 3.28
CA VAL A 203 2.50 -6.81 2.52
C VAL A 203 2.77 -7.89 1.48
N CYS A 204 1.82 -8.80 1.33
CA CYS A 204 1.83 -9.83 0.30
C CYS A 204 1.35 -9.24 -1.03
N GLY A 205 2.15 -9.37 -2.09
CA GLY A 205 1.81 -8.89 -3.42
C GLY A 205 1.09 -9.93 -4.28
N PHE A 206 0.12 -9.47 -5.06
CA PHE A 206 -0.61 -10.30 -6.02
C PHE A 206 -0.81 -9.56 -7.34
N SER A 207 -0.60 -10.27 -8.44
CA SER A 207 -0.96 -9.82 -9.79
C SER A 207 -2.38 -10.28 -10.12
N LEU A 208 -3.15 -9.37 -10.74
CA LEU A 208 -4.53 -9.56 -11.14
C LEU A 208 -4.60 -9.70 -12.66
N TYR A 209 -5.12 -10.83 -13.12
CA TYR A 209 -5.37 -11.09 -14.54
C TYR A 209 -6.87 -11.26 -14.76
N PRO A 210 -7.45 -10.78 -15.87
CA PRO A 210 -8.83 -11.16 -16.19
C PRO A 210 -8.99 -12.68 -16.16
N ALA A 211 -10.12 -13.18 -15.66
CA ALA A 211 -10.34 -14.61 -15.51
C ALA A 211 -10.01 -15.42 -16.79
N GLY A 212 -9.21 -16.47 -16.62
CA GLY A 212 -8.72 -17.33 -17.69
C GLY A 212 -7.49 -16.80 -18.45
N GLN A 213 -6.95 -15.64 -18.08
CA GLN A 213 -5.80 -15.01 -18.74
C GLN A 213 -4.52 -15.02 -17.90
N ALA A 214 -4.55 -15.65 -16.71
CA ALA A 214 -3.32 -15.82 -15.93
C ALA A 214 -2.25 -16.60 -16.72
N PRO A 215 -0.97 -16.23 -16.61
CA PRO A 215 0.12 -17.03 -17.15
C PRO A 215 0.05 -18.45 -16.62
N ALA A 216 0.34 -19.44 -17.47
CA ALA A 216 0.49 -20.81 -17.01
C ALA A 216 1.54 -20.85 -15.88
N PRO A 217 1.31 -21.62 -14.79
CA PRO A 217 2.29 -21.75 -13.72
C PRO A 217 3.62 -22.14 -14.35
N ALA A 218 4.68 -21.37 -14.07
CA ALA A 218 6.00 -21.76 -14.53
C ALA A 218 6.29 -23.14 -13.95
N THR A 219 6.41 -24.15 -14.82
CA THR A 219 6.90 -25.47 -14.44
C THR A 219 8.26 -25.22 -13.83
N ARG A 220 8.39 -25.36 -12.51
CA ARG A 220 9.71 -25.40 -11.87
C ARG A 220 10.40 -26.62 -12.46
N GLU A 221 11.27 -26.39 -13.45
CA GLU A 221 12.21 -27.41 -13.89
C GLU A 221 13.04 -27.76 -12.66
N THR A 222 12.72 -28.91 -12.05
CA THR A 222 13.59 -29.56 -11.09
C THR A 222 14.95 -29.64 -11.76
N SER A 223 15.90 -28.86 -11.26
CA SER A 223 17.29 -28.93 -11.68
C SER A 223 17.76 -30.34 -11.38
N VAL A 224 17.77 -31.18 -12.43
CA VAL A 224 18.32 -32.51 -12.37
C VAL A 224 19.78 -32.33 -12.01
N THR A 225 20.14 -32.69 -10.78
CA THR A 225 21.52 -32.73 -10.34
C THR A 225 22.20 -33.83 -11.15
N ILE A 226 22.94 -33.46 -12.20
CA ILE A 226 23.71 -34.41 -13.00
C ILE A 226 24.82 -34.96 -12.08
N PRO A 227 24.88 -36.27 -11.81
CA PRO A 227 25.92 -36.83 -10.99
C PRO A 227 27.25 -36.76 -11.75
N ALA A 228 28.28 -36.22 -11.11
CA ALA A 228 29.63 -36.13 -11.66
C ALA A 228 30.17 -37.52 -11.98
N SER A 229 30.20 -37.88 -13.26
CA SER A 229 30.84 -39.10 -13.73
C SER A 229 32.36 -38.94 -13.70
N LYS A 230 33.02 -39.94 -13.12
CA LYS A 230 34.47 -40.04 -12.92
C LYS A 230 35.22 -39.89 -14.25
N ARG A 231 36.09 -38.86 -14.34
CA ARG A 231 37.09 -38.74 -15.42
C ARG A 231 38.14 -39.85 -15.26
N TRP A 232 38.11 -40.83 -16.16
CA TRP A 232 39.21 -41.76 -16.38
C TRP A 232 40.31 -41.11 -17.23
N PHE A 233 41.54 -41.20 -16.73
CA PHE A 233 42.77 -40.90 -17.45
C PHE A 233 43.03 -41.96 -18.53
N GLY A 234 43.60 -41.56 -19.66
CA GLY A 234 44.43 -42.49 -20.44
C GLY A 234 44.53 -42.20 -21.93
N TRP A 235 45.71 -41.70 -22.31
CA TRP A 235 46.40 -42.00 -23.58
C TRP A 235 46.09 -41.15 -24.81
N LEU A 236 47.07 -40.31 -25.19
CA LEU A 236 47.46 -40.16 -26.58
C LEU A 236 48.99 -40.12 -26.67
N ARG A 237 49.51 -41.08 -27.44
CA ARG A 237 50.90 -41.19 -27.90
C ARG A 237 51.28 -39.97 -28.73
N GLY A 238 52.49 -39.45 -28.48
CA GLY A 238 53.24 -38.64 -29.42
C GLY A 238 54.72 -38.98 -29.26
N ARG A 239 55.22 -39.92 -30.07
CA ARG A 239 56.65 -40.05 -30.36
C ARG A 239 56.98 -38.98 -31.40
N ASP A 240 58.04 -38.22 -31.20
CA ASP A 240 59.25 -38.42 -32.00
C ASP A 240 60.44 -37.63 -31.46
N HIS A 241 61.60 -38.18 -31.77
CA HIS A 241 62.93 -37.98 -31.22
C HIS A 241 63.73 -36.89 -31.98
N VAL A 242 64.68 -36.24 -31.27
CA VAL A 242 66.09 -35.96 -31.69
C VAL A 242 66.23 -34.93 -32.84
N LEU A 243 66.94 -33.80 -32.74
CA LEU A 243 68.07 -33.31 -31.92
C LEU A 243 67.95 -31.78 -31.76
#